data_AF-A0A1Y6CUE8-F1
#
_entry.id   AF-A0A1Y6CUE8-F1
#
_cell.length_a   1.000
_cell.length_b   1.000
_cell.length_c   1.000
_cell.angle_alpha   90.00
_cell.angle_beta   90.00
_cell.angle_gamma   90.00
#
_symmetry.space_group_name_H-M   'P 1'
#
loop_
_entity.id
_entity.type
_entity.pdbx_description
1 polymer ?
#
loop_
_entity_poly.entity_id
_entity_poly.type
_entity_poly.pdbx_seq_one_letter_code
_entity_poly.pdbx_strand_id
1 'polypeptide(L)'
;MIGIFGDHSGQFLSIVGWLIMVAFAIPITLWPFQWAKAVGWEIPNQTDLALYFGRCLGCVGGAVALFSILAANSPLVQPFYFKLLLTIWALMVILHIYGAIKQIQPALETYEIGFWFGLFLLTLCFFPIG
;
A
#
# COMPACT_ATOMS: atom_id res chain seq x y z
N MET A 1 -11.16 0.61 -20.80
CA MET A 1 -9.84 1.00 -20.24
C MET A 1 -9.43 0.16 -19.04
N ILE A 2 -10.36 -0.43 -18.27
CA ILE A 2 -9.99 -1.49 -17.31
C ILE A 2 -9.37 -2.65 -18.10
N GLY A 3 -8.29 -3.22 -17.60
CA GLY A 3 -7.60 -4.38 -18.18
C GLY A 3 -6.88 -4.14 -19.50
N ILE A 4 -6.62 -2.88 -19.89
CA ILE A 4 -5.85 -2.58 -21.11
C ILE A 4 -4.44 -3.19 -21.12
N PHE A 5 -3.90 -3.51 -19.95
CA PHE A 5 -2.61 -4.17 -19.75
C PHE A 5 -2.77 -5.50 -18.99
N GLY A 6 -3.90 -6.19 -19.15
CA GLY A 6 -4.21 -7.44 -18.45
C GLY A 6 -3.19 -8.56 -18.71
N ASP A 7 -2.55 -8.61 -19.88
CA ASP A 7 -1.50 -9.60 -20.17
C ASP A 7 -0.27 -9.46 -19.25
N HIS A 8 -0.12 -8.30 -18.59
CA HIS A 8 0.95 -8.00 -17.64
C HIS A 8 0.49 -8.06 -16.18
N SER A 9 -0.70 -8.60 -15.86
CA SER A 9 -1.24 -8.66 -14.50
C SER A 9 -0.26 -9.30 -13.50
N GLY A 10 0.37 -10.42 -13.87
CA GLY A 10 1.35 -11.10 -13.01
C GLY A 10 2.58 -10.24 -12.72
N GLN A 11 3.15 -9.63 -13.76
CA GLN A 11 4.30 -8.73 -13.62
C GLN A 11 3.98 -7.53 -12.71
N PHE A 12 2.79 -6.95 -12.90
CA PHE A 12 2.29 -5.87 -12.07
C PHE A 12 2.20 -6.28 -10.59
N LEU A 13 1.57 -7.42 -10.26
CA LEU A 13 1.47 -7.90 -8.88
C LEU A 13 2.83 -8.20 -8.24
N SER A 14 3.78 -8.72 -9.01
CA SER A 14 5.13 -8.98 -8.53
C SER A 14 5.85 -7.67 -8.18
N ILE A 15 5.84 -6.69 -9.09
CA ILE A 15 6.48 -5.39 -8.89
C ILE A 15 5.86 -4.66 -7.71
N VAL A 16 4.53 -4.55 -7.67
CA VAL A 16 3.80 -3.90 -6.57
C VAL A 16 4.08 -4.62 -5.25
N GLY A 17 4.06 -5.95 -5.23
CA GLY A 17 4.36 -6.72 -4.03
C GLY A 17 5.77 -6.46 -3.50
N TRP A 18 6.79 -6.45 -4.36
CA TRP A 18 8.15 -6.13 -3.95
C TRP A 18 8.32 -4.68 -3.49
N LEU A 19 7.66 -3.73 -4.15
CA LEU A 19 7.68 -2.33 -3.72
C LEU A 19 7.03 -2.17 -2.34
N ILE A 20 5.87 -2.79 -2.09
CA ILE A 20 5.24 -2.79 -0.76
C ILE A 20 6.19 -3.41 0.26
N MET A 21 6.82 -4.55 -0.07
CA MET A 21 7.73 -5.25 0.84
C MET A 21 8.90 -4.36 1.27
N VAL A 22 9.59 -3.75 0.31
CA VAL A 22 10.85 -3.05 0.54
C VAL A 22 10.64 -1.61 1.01
N ALA A 23 9.67 -0.89 0.45
CA ALA A 23 9.45 0.53 0.77
C ALA A 23 8.58 0.74 2.01
N PHE A 24 7.69 -0.20 2.33
CA PHE A 24 6.73 -0.05 3.42
C PHE A 24 6.87 -1.15 4.48
N ALA A 25 6.64 -2.42 4.13
CA ALA A 25 6.49 -3.49 5.12
C ALA A 25 7.74 -3.70 5.97
N ILE A 26 8.92 -3.90 5.35
CA ILE A 26 10.17 -4.13 6.07
C ILE A 26 10.56 -2.89 6.90
N PRO A 27 10.63 -1.67 6.33
CA PRO A 27 10.96 -0.48 7.11
C PRO A 27 10.01 -0.22 8.28
N ILE A 28 8.70 -0.35 8.08
CA ILE A 28 7.71 -0.13 9.13
C ILE A 28 7.77 -1.22 10.22
N THR A 29 8.08 -2.46 9.86
CA THR A 29 8.23 -3.56 10.84
C THR A 29 9.47 -3.39 11.71
N LEU A 30 10.60 -3.00 11.11
CA LEU A 30 11.88 -2.96 11.82
C LEU A 30 12.15 -1.59 12.47
N TRP A 31 11.82 -0.51 11.77
CA TRP A 31 12.18 0.88 12.10
C TRP A 31 11.01 1.86 11.85
N PRO A 32 9.83 1.66 12.48
CA PRO A 32 8.63 2.45 12.19
C PRO A 32 8.83 3.96 12.39
N PHE A 33 9.60 4.38 13.40
CA PHE A 33 9.82 5.80 13.66
C PHE A 33 10.81 6.45 12.71
N GLN A 34 11.82 5.72 12.23
CA GLN A 34 12.72 6.22 11.20
C GLN A 34 11.96 6.39 9.88
N TRP A 35 11.10 5.43 9.54
CA TRP A 35 10.20 5.52 8.40
C TRP A 35 9.23 6.71 8.56
N ALA A 36 8.57 6.84 9.71
CA ALA A 36 7.63 7.92 9.99
C ALA A 36 8.30 9.31 9.89
N LYS A 37 9.52 9.45 10.44
CA LYS A 37 10.31 10.69 10.29
C LYS A 37 10.64 10.98 8.82
N ALA A 38 10.97 9.97 8.03
CA ALA A 38 11.31 10.15 6.61
C ALA A 38 10.12 10.68 5.80
N VAL A 39 8.89 10.34 6.17
CA VAL A 39 7.66 10.88 5.56
C VAL A 39 7.12 12.14 6.25
N GLY A 40 7.86 12.67 7.23
CA GLY A 40 7.59 13.97 7.86
C GLY A 40 6.73 13.93 9.12
N TRP A 41 6.49 12.77 9.74
CA TRP A 41 5.79 12.69 11.02
C TRP A 41 6.65 13.19 12.18
N GLU A 42 6.03 13.93 13.09
CA GLU A 42 6.57 14.19 14.42
C GLU A 42 6.39 12.97 15.31
N ILE A 43 7.44 12.57 16.03
CA ILE A 43 7.38 11.39 16.90
C ILE A 43 6.86 11.80 18.28
N PRO A 44 5.82 11.13 18.80
CA PRO A 44 5.26 11.46 20.11
C PRO A 44 6.23 11.12 21.24
N ASN A 45 6.10 11.81 22.37
CA ASN A 45 6.90 11.55 23.58
C ASN A 45 6.66 10.14 24.16
N GLN A 46 5.41 9.66 24.09
CA GLN A 46 5.05 8.29 24.47
C GLN A 46 4.98 7.42 23.22
N THR A 47 5.97 6.54 23.05
CA THR A 47 6.18 5.83 21.79
C THR A 47 5.61 4.42 21.75
N ASP A 48 5.37 3.77 22.89
CA ASP A 48 5.16 2.31 22.93
C ASP A 48 3.97 1.85 22.08
N LEU A 49 2.84 2.57 22.16
CA LEU A 49 1.65 2.24 21.37
C LEU A 49 1.88 2.45 19.86
N ALA A 50 2.50 3.57 19.49
CA ALA A 50 2.80 3.87 18.09
C ALA A 50 3.82 2.89 17.50
N LEU A 51 4.81 2.47 18.31
CA LEU A 51 5.78 1.45 17.93
C LEU A 51 5.07 0.12 17.69
N TYR A 52 4.22 -0.30 18.63
CA TYR A 52 3.49 -1.56 18.54
C TYR A 52 2.57 -1.59 17.31
N PHE A 53 1.74 -0.56 17.12
CA PHE A 53 0.85 -0.49 15.95
C PHE A 53 1.61 -0.34 14.64
N GLY A 54 2.70 0.43 14.61
CA GLY A 54 3.58 0.50 13.45
C GLY A 54 4.06 -0.89 13.04
N ARG A 55 4.60 -1.67 13.97
CA ARG A 55 5.05 -3.04 13.69
C ARG A 55 3.93 -3.97 13.22
N CYS A 56 2.76 -3.89 13.83
CA CYS A 56 1.59 -4.65 13.39
C CYS A 56 1.21 -4.30 11.94
N LEU A 57 1.17 -3.01 11.60
CA LEU A 57 0.90 -2.55 10.24
C LEU A 57 1.95 -3.05 9.25
N GLY A 58 3.23 -2.99 9.63
CA GLY A 58 4.34 -3.51 8.82
C GLY A 58 4.19 -5.01 8.53
N CYS A 59 3.86 -5.82 9.54
CA CYS A 59 3.60 -7.25 9.36
C CYS A 59 2.41 -7.52 8.44
N VAL A 60 1.30 -6.78 8.58
CA VAL A 60 0.13 -6.90 7.70
C VAL A 60 0.49 -6.50 6.27
N GLY A 61 1.21 -5.38 6.10
CA GLY A 61 1.74 -4.96 4.80
C GLY A 61 2.68 -5.99 4.17
N GLY A 62 3.48 -6.68 5.00
CA GLY A 62 4.35 -7.77 4.57
C GLY A 62 3.58 -9.00 4.10
N ALA A 63 2.49 -9.36 4.79
CA ALA A 63 1.60 -10.42 4.36
C ALA A 63 0.93 -10.08 3.02
N VAL A 64 0.41 -8.85 2.88
CA VAL A 64 -0.11 -8.34 1.60
C VAL A 64 0.98 -8.49 0.53
N ALA A 65 2.14 -7.86 0.69
CA ALA A 65 3.24 -7.95 -0.26
C ALA A 65 3.60 -9.38 -0.68
N LEU A 66 3.77 -10.29 0.28
CA LEU A 66 4.08 -11.70 0.03
C LEU A 66 3.00 -12.37 -0.83
N PHE A 67 1.72 -12.23 -0.46
CA PHE A 67 0.64 -12.84 -1.22
C PHE A 67 0.48 -12.21 -2.61
N SER A 68 0.85 -10.94 -2.80
CA SER A 68 0.91 -10.32 -4.12
C SER A 68 1.96 -10.99 -5.01
N ILE A 69 3.16 -11.21 -4.47
CA ILE A 69 4.27 -11.89 -5.16
C ILE A 69 3.90 -13.34 -5.50
N LEU A 70 3.21 -14.04 -4.59
CA LEU A 70 2.73 -15.41 -4.86
C LEU A 70 1.62 -15.42 -5.92
N ALA A 71 0.65 -14.51 -5.82
CA ALA A 71 -0.46 -14.39 -6.77
C ALA A 71 0.01 -14.02 -8.18
N ALA A 72 1.15 -13.32 -8.31
CA ALA A 72 1.76 -12.97 -9.58
C ALA A 72 1.90 -14.16 -10.55
N ASN A 73 2.19 -15.35 -10.03
CA ASN A 73 2.44 -16.56 -10.83
C ASN A 73 1.21 -17.48 -10.97
N SER A 74 0.03 -17.05 -10.51
CA SER A 74 -1.18 -17.90 -10.51
C SER A 74 -2.39 -17.14 -11.06
N PRO A 75 -2.66 -17.22 -12.38
CA PRO A 75 -3.79 -16.52 -13.03
C PRO A 75 -5.13 -16.72 -12.31
N LEU A 76 -5.36 -17.91 -11.76
CA LEU A 76 -6.58 -18.25 -11.02
C LEU A 76 -6.88 -17.32 -9.84
N VAL A 77 -5.85 -16.83 -9.13
CA VAL A 77 -6.02 -16.02 -7.92
C VAL A 77 -5.79 -14.53 -8.16
N GLN A 78 -5.25 -14.15 -9.31
CA GLN A 78 -4.98 -12.75 -9.64
C GLN A 78 -6.24 -11.88 -9.54
N PRO A 79 -7.42 -12.25 -10.09
CA PRO A 79 -8.61 -11.39 -9.98
C PRO A 79 -9.02 -11.10 -8.53
N PHE A 80 -8.89 -12.09 -7.64
CA PHE A 80 -9.14 -11.89 -6.21
C PHE A 80 -8.15 -10.90 -5.61
N TYR A 81 -6.87 -11.08 -5.91
CA TYR A 81 -5.81 -10.25 -5.35
C TYR A 81 -5.85 -8.81 -5.86
N PHE A 82 -6.18 -8.60 -7.14
CA PHE A 82 -6.45 -7.28 -7.69
C PHE A 82 -7.61 -6.59 -6.98
N LYS A 83 -8.71 -7.30 -6.68
CA LYS A 83 -9.83 -6.73 -5.90
C LYS A 83 -9.39 -6.33 -4.50
N LEU A 84 -8.58 -7.16 -3.83
CA LEU A 84 -8.02 -6.83 -2.52
C LEU A 84 -7.18 -5.55 -2.58
N LEU A 85 -6.26 -5.43 -3.54
CA LEU A 85 -5.44 -4.22 -3.70
C LEU A 85 -6.28 -2.99 -4.01
N LEU A 86 -7.26 -3.08 -4.92
CA LEU A 86 -8.19 -1.99 -5.22
C LEU A 86 -8.94 -1.53 -3.97
N THR A 87 -9.40 -2.46 -3.14
CA THR A 87 -10.03 -2.14 -1.86
C THR A 87 -9.07 -1.41 -0.93
N ILE A 88 -7.84 -1.89 -0.78
CA ILE A 88 -6.81 -1.23 0.04
C ILE A 88 -6.54 0.20 -0.47
N TRP A 89 -6.28 0.38 -1.77
CA TRP A 89 -6.03 1.70 -2.35
C TRP A 89 -7.19 2.67 -2.14
N ALA A 90 -8.43 2.22 -2.33
CA ALA A 90 -9.61 3.03 -2.09
C ALA A 90 -9.73 3.44 -0.62
N LEU A 91 -9.48 2.51 0.32
CA LEU A 91 -9.48 2.80 1.75
C LEU A 91 -8.36 3.77 2.15
N MET A 92 -7.17 3.65 1.56
CA MET A 92 -6.06 4.58 1.78
C MET A 92 -6.42 5.99 1.29
N VAL A 93 -7.03 6.14 0.10
CA VAL A 93 -7.54 7.44 -0.36
C VAL A 93 -8.48 8.05 0.66
N ILE A 94 -9.45 7.29 1.16
CA ILE A 94 -10.42 7.77 2.17
C ILE A 94 -9.72 8.18 3.46
N LEU A 95 -8.80 7.36 3.97
CA LEU A 95 -8.08 7.62 5.21
C LEU A 95 -7.22 8.89 5.12
N HIS A 96 -6.52 9.09 4.01
CA HIS A 96 -5.67 10.26 3.81
C HIS A 96 -6.48 11.54 3.55
N ILE A 97 -7.66 11.44 2.91
CA ILE A 97 -8.60 12.57 2.84
C ILE A 97 -9.06 12.95 4.25
N TYR A 98 -9.40 11.97 5.09
CA TYR A 98 -9.77 12.23 6.48
C TYR A 98 -8.63 12.93 7.24
N GLY A 99 -7.40 12.43 7.13
CA GLY A 99 -6.23 13.02 7.77
C GLY A 99 -5.94 14.45 7.29
N ALA A 100 -6.08 14.71 5.98
CA ALA A 100 -5.94 16.05 5.39
C ALA A 100 -7.03 17.01 5.90
N ILE A 101 -8.29 16.60 5.94
CA ILE A 101 -9.39 17.43 6.46
C ILE A 101 -9.15 17.77 7.94
N LYS A 102 -8.65 16.81 8.72
CA LYS A 102 -8.36 16.98 10.14
C LYS A 102 -7.03 17.69 10.42
N GLN A 103 -6.20 17.92 9.39
CA GLN A 103 -4.88 18.55 9.53
C GLN A 103 -3.99 17.82 10.54
N ILE A 104 -4.08 16.48 10.58
CA ILE A 104 -3.33 15.62 11.52
C ILE A 104 -2.16 14.88 10.86
N GLN A 105 -1.93 15.09 9.56
CA GLN A 105 -0.89 14.41 8.80
C GLN A 105 0.05 15.43 8.14
N PRO A 106 1.33 15.09 7.92
CA PRO A 106 2.27 15.96 7.22
C PRO A 106 1.89 16.17 5.74
N ALA A 107 2.57 17.12 5.10
CA ALA A 107 2.30 17.48 3.70
C ALA A 107 2.50 16.28 2.74
N LEU A 108 3.51 15.44 2.98
CA LEU A 108 3.78 14.26 2.14
C LEU A 108 2.58 13.31 2.12
N GLU A 109 2.02 13.00 3.29
CA GLU A 109 0.83 12.15 3.47
C GLU A 109 -0.42 12.75 2.80
N THR A 110 -0.46 14.08 2.63
CA THR A 110 -1.53 14.74 1.87
C THR A 110 -1.37 14.54 0.36
N TYR A 111 -0.14 14.56 -0.15
CA TYR A 111 0.14 14.19 -1.54
C TYR A 111 -0.16 12.71 -1.81
N GLU A 112 -0.08 11.86 -0.78
CA GLU A 112 -0.40 10.45 -0.92
C GLU A 112 -1.86 10.18 -1.34
N ILE A 113 -2.81 11.11 -1.14
CA ILE A 113 -4.16 10.98 -1.70
C ILE A 113 -4.10 10.76 -3.22
N GLY A 114 -3.31 11.57 -3.92
CA GLY A 114 -3.11 11.46 -5.35
C GLY A 114 -2.34 10.19 -5.73
N PHE A 115 -1.33 9.81 -4.94
CA PHE A 115 -0.58 8.58 -5.13
C PHE A 115 -1.48 7.33 -5.05
N TRP A 116 -2.27 7.19 -3.98
CA TRP A 116 -3.17 6.07 -3.77
C TRP A 116 -4.27 6.01 -4.85
N PHE A 117 -4.80 7.16 -5.25
CA PHE A 117 -5.76 7.23 -6.35
C PHE A 117 -5.13 6.84 -7.69
N GLY A 118 -3.90 7.28 -7.95
CA GLY A 118 -3.12 6.87 -9.12
C GLY A 118 -2.86 5.36 -9.14
N LEU A 119 -2.48 4.78 -8.00
CA LEU A 119 -2.31 3.33 -7.86
C LEU A 119 -3.61 2.56 -8.08
N PHE A 120 -4.75 3.09 -7.62
CA PHE A 120 -6.06 2.49 -7.88
C PHE A 120 -6.35 2.43 -9.39
N LEU A 121 -6.18 3.54 -10.10
CA LEU A 121 -6.38 3.60 -11.56
C LEU A 121 -5.39 2.71 -12.30
N LEU A 122 -4.11 2.71 -11.89
CA LEU A 122 -3.09 1.86 -12.48
C LEU A 122 -3.45 0.39 -12.28
N THR A 123 -3.87 -0.01 -11.07
CA THR A 123 -4.31 -1.37 -10.76
C THR A 123 -5.51 -1.78 -11.64
N LEU A 124 -6.44 -0.87 -11.94
CA LEU A 124 -7.53 -1.14 -12.89
C LEU A 124 -7.02 -1.37 -14.32
N CYS A 125 -6.02 -0.63 -14.78
CA CYS A 125 -5.43 -0.82 -16.11
C CYS A 125 -4.80 -2.21 -16.29
N PHE A 126 -4.21 -2.76 -15.23
CA PHE A 126 -3.58 -4.10 -15.21
C PHE A 126 -4.53 -5.21 -14.75
N PHE A 127 -5.82 -4.93 -14.52
CA PHE A 127 -6.76 -5.93 -14.04
C PHE A 127 -6.91 -7.08 -15.05
N PRO A 128 -6.84 -8.36 -14.63
CA PRO A 128 -7.02 -9.49 -15.53
C PRO A 128 -8.51 -9.66 -15.89
N ILE A 129 -8.86 -9.42 -17.16
CA ILE A 129 -10.25 -9.55 -17.67
C ILE A 129 -10.46 -10.87 -18.46
N GLY A 130 -9.41 -11.69 -18.61
CA GLY A 130 -9.47 -13.01 -19.28
C GLY A 130 -9.82 -14.15 -18.35
#